data_AF-A0A349MWR8-F1
#
_entry.id   AF-A0A349MWR8-F1
#
_cell.length_a   1.000
_cell.length_b   1.000
_cell.length_c   1.000
_cell.angle_alpha   90.00
_cell.angle_beta   90.00
_cell.angle_gamma   90.00
#
_symmetry.space_group_name_H-M   'P 1'
#
loop_
_entity.id
_entity.type
_entity.pdbx_description
1 polymer ?
#
loop_
_entity_poly.entity_id
_entity_poly.type
_entity_poly.pdbx_seq_one_letter_code
_entity_poly.pdbx_strand_id
1 'polypeptide(L)'
;MSKTTRKWVLAGVLLVVLATLAVSVKRNIAFELGNKPSDAIPIHDERKPAGIMVFCYHRVLDDNKVVRLDERLSPNSQFHDFNVNLSDFKRQMATLARDHVKVISTAQMVQLVESHRRIHGRYVVLTFDDIDRTTVDNAAPVMIKHHFPFTISVITGNTGEYRAGTKLATWPQIMTMKKKAGALLTFGVHTNNMHYLNR
;
A
#
# COMPACT_ATOMS: atom_id res chain seq x y z
N MET A 1 -34.35 41.83 -2.42
CA MET A 1 -34.26 40.75 -3.44
C MET A 1 -35.48 39.85 -3.41
N SER A 2 -36.13 39.65 -4.57
CA SER A 2 -37.29 38.75 -4.71
C SER A 2 -36.90 37.27 -4.50
N LYS A 3 -37.88 36.41 -4.16
CA LYS A 3 -37.66 34.96 -4.04
C LYS A 3 -37.11 34.35 -5.33
N THR A 4 -37.57 34.84 -6.48
CA THR A 4 -37.15 34.40 -7.82
C THR A 4 -35.69 34.77 -8.08
N THR A 5 -35.28 35.99 -7.73
CA THR A 5 -33.89 36.44 -7.86
C THR A 5 -32.95 35.60 -7.00
N ARG A 6 -33.33 35.22 -5.77
CA ARG A 6 -32.52 34.35 -4.91
C ARG A 6 -32.33 32.95 -5.49
N LYS A 7 -33.37 32.37 -6.09
CA LYS A 7 -33.28 31.05 -6.73
C LYS A 7 -32.31 31.05 -7.92
N TRP A 8 -32.35 32.09 -8.76
CA TRP A 8 -31.43 32.22 -9.88
C TRP A 8 -29.98 32.46 -9.44
N VAL A 9 -29.76 33.26 -8.39
CA VAL A 9 -28.43 33.42 -7.80
C VAL A 9 -27.91 32.09 -7.24
N LEU A 10 -28.73 31.34 -6.50
CA LEU A 10 -28.36 30.02 -5.99
C LEU A 10 -28.05 29.02 -7.11
N ALA A 11 -28.86 28.98 -8.16
CA ALA A 11 -28.63 28.12 -9.32
C ALA A 11 -27.33 28.50 -10.06
N GLY A 12 -27.06 29.79 -10.22
CA GLY A 12 -25.81 30.30 -10.80
C GLY A 12 -24.59 29.91 -9.97
N VAL A 13 -24.65 30.10 -8.64
CA VAL A 13 -23.57 29.68 -7.73
C VAL A 13 -23.35 28.18 -7.79
N LEU A 14 -24.42 27.37 -7.79
CA LEU A 14 -24.33 25.92 -7.89
C LEU A 14 -23.69 25.47 -9.21
N LEU A 15 -24.08 26.10 -10.33
CA LEU A 15 -23.48 25.84 -11.65
C LEU A 15 -21.98 26.17 -11.67
N VAL A 16 -21.59 27.29 -11.09
CA VAL A 16 -20.17 27.68 -10.99
C VAL A 16 -19.40 26.68 -10.14
N VAL A 17 -19.94 26.24 -8.99
CA VAL A 17 -19.31 25.22 -8.13
C VAL A 17 -19.17 23.88 -8.86
N LEU A 18 -20.20 23.45 -9.60
CA LEU A 18 -20.14 22.21 -10.37
C LEU A 18 -19.14 22.30 -11.52
N ALA A 19 -19.06 23.45 -12.21
CA ALA A 19 -18.11 23.66 -13.29
C ALA A 19 -16.66 23.70 -12.79
N THR A 20 -16.40 24.37 -11.66
CA THR A 20 -15.05 24.40 -11.06
C THR A 20 -14.64 23.02 -10.56
N LEU A 21 -15.56 22.27 -9.95
CA LEU A 21 -15.33 20.88 -9.55
C LEU A 21 -15.01 20.00 -10.75
N ALA A 22 -15.77 20.11 -11.85
CA ALA A 22 -15.54 19.33 -13.06
C ALA A 22 -14.17 19.63 -13.70
N VAL A 23 -13.76 20.90 -13.75
CA VAL A 23 -12.43 21.30 -14.23
C VAL A 23 -11.33 20.76 -13.32
N SER A 24 -11.51 20.85 -12.00
CA SER A 24 -10.55 20.33 -11.01
C SER A 24 -10.37 18.82 -11.15
N VAL A 25 -11.47 18.06 -11.22
CA VAL A 25 -11.46 16.61 -11.45
C VAL A 25 -10.77 16.26 -12.77
N LYS A 26 -11.07 16.98 -13.86
CA LYS A 26 -10.43 16.73 -15.17
C LYS A 26 -8.92 16.96 -15.14
N ARG A 27 -8.45 18.02 -14.49
CA ARG A 27 -7.01 18.30 -14.35
C ARG A 27 -6.31 17.24 -13.51
N ASN A 28 -6.98 16.78 -12.45
CA ASN A 28 -6.45 15.72 -11.59
C ASN A 28 -6.32 14.40 -12.35
N ILE A 29 -7.36 13.97 -13.08
CA ILE A 29 -7.30 12.77 -13.93
C ILE A 29 -6.18 12.86 -14.98
N ALA A 30 -5.98 14.03 -15.59
CA ALA A 30 -4.93 14.22 -16.59
C ALA A 30 -3.51 14.12 -16.00
N PHE A 31 -3.32 14.61 -14.76
CA PHE A 31 -2.06 14.44 -14.03
C PHE A 31 -1.77 12.97 -13.75
N GLU A 32 -2.79 12.20 -13.33
CA GLU A 32 -2.64 10.77 -13.01
C GLU A 32 -2.38 9.90 -14.24
N LEU A 33 -3.05 10.18 -15.37
CA LEU A 33 -2.81 9.45 -16.61
C LEU A 33 -1.38 9.63 -17.15
N GLY A 34 -0.74 10.77 -16.86
CA GLY A 34 0.64 11.05 -17.27
C GLY A 34 1.70 10.32 -16.44
N ASN A 35 1.35 9.80 -15.26
CA ASN A 35 2.29 9.25 -14.29
C ASN A 35 2.31 7.72 -14.21
N LYS A 36 1.57 6.97 -15.02
CA LYS A 36 1.51 5.50 -14.91
C LYS A 36 2.89 4.86 -15.16
N PRO A 37 3.62 4.43 -14.12
CA PRO A 37 4.84 3.67 -14.35
C PRO A 37 4.44 2.30 -14.91
N SER A 38 5.30 1.72 -15.75
CA SER A 38 5.14 0.33 -16.15
C SER A 38 5.65 -0.56 -15.03
N ASP A 39 4.76 -1.03 -14.17
CA ASP A 39 5.09 -2.00 -13.09
C ASP A 39 5.31 -3.43 -13.62
N ALA A 40 5.31 -3.61 -14.95
CA ALA A 40 5.55 -4.89 -15.58
C ALA A 40 7.01 -5.34 -15.36
N ILE A 41 7.16 -6.59 -14.91
CA ILE A 41 8.46 -7.24 -14.85
C ILE A 41 9.05 -7.30 -16.27
N PRO A 42 10.34 -6.96 -16.48
CA PRO A 42 10.95 -7.11 -17.79
C PRO A 42 10.80 -8.55 -18.31
N ILE A 43 10.48 -8.73 -19.61
CA ILE A 43 10.28 -10.06 -20.23
C ILE A 43 11.44 -11.03 -19.97
N HIS A 44 12.67 -10.50 -19.89
CA HIS A 44 13.86 -11.29 -19.57
C HIS A 44 13.79 -11.92 -18.16
N ASP A 45 13.21 -11.22 -17.19
CA ASP A 45 13.13 -11.64 -15.79
C ASP A 45 11.94 -12.57 -15.53
N GLU A 46 10.88 -12.53 -16.35
CA GLU A 46 9.75 -13.45 -16.28
C GLU A 46 10.16 -14.92 -16.47
N ARG A 47 11.23 -15.16 -17.23
CA ARG A 47 11.69 -16.53 -17.58
C ARG A 47 12.79 -17.06 -16.67
N LYS A 48 13.20 -16.31 -15.63
CA LYS A 48 14.27 -16.74 -14.73
C LYS A 48 13.82 -17.97 -13.91
N PRO A 49 14.54 -19.09 -13.96
CA PRO A 49 14.12 -20.33 -13.30
C PRO A 49 14.27 -20.28 -11.77
N ALA A 50 15.12 -19.37 -11.27
CA ALA A 50 15.43 -19.16 -9.87
C ALA A 50 15.74 -17.67 -9.60
N GLY A 51 15.48 -17.23 -8.38
CA GLY A 51 15.66 -15.85 -7.96
C GLY A 51 14.95 -15.54 -6.65
N ILE A 52 15.13 -14.30 -6.19
CA ILE A 52 14.42 -13.75 -5.04
C ILE A 52 13.56 -12.60 -5.56
N MET A 53 12.26 -12.66 -5.31
CA MET A 53 11.32 -11.60 -5.64
C MET A 53 10.91 -10.90 -4.35
N VAL A 54 11.01 -9.58 -4.31
CA VAL A 54 10.62 -8.77 -3.15
C VAL A 54 9.31 -8.08 -3.47
N PHE A 55 8.25 -8.44 -2.75
CA PHE A 55 6.97 -7.74 -2.86
C PHE A 55 6.91 -6.64 -1.82
N CYS A 56 6.76 -5.41 -2.29
CA CYS A 56 6.52 -4.25 -1.44
C CYS A 56 5.03 -3.88 -1.49
N TYR A 57 4.38 -3.98 -0.34
CA TYR A 57 3.00 -3.53 -0.13
C TYR A 57 3.00 -2.24 0.66
N HIS A 58 1.95 -1.44 0.54
CA HIS A 58 1.76 -0.24 1.39
C HIS A 58 0.47 -0.36 2.19
N ARG A 59 -0.68 -0.58 1.53
CA ARG A 59 -2.00 -0.64 2.17
C ARG A 59 -2.74 -1.92 1.82
N VAL A 60 -3.39 -2.53 2.81
CA VAL A 60 -4.24 -3.73 2.64
C VAL A 60 -5.66 -3.41 3.10
N LEU A 61 -6.45 -2.81 2.22
CA LEU A 61 -7.77 -2.25 2.53
C LEU A 61 -8.81 -3.35 2.77
N ASP A 62 -9.76 -3.10 3.67
CA ASP A 62 -10.89 -4.02 3.87
C ASP A 62 -11.82 -4.04 2.65
N ASP A 63 -12.45 -5.19 2.39
CA ASP A 63 -13.34 -5.38 1.24
C ASP A 63 -14.73 -4.71 1.37
N ASN A 64 -14.94 -3.91 2.42
CA ASN A 64 -16.27 -3.38 2.72
C ASN A 64 -16.73 -2.39 1.64
N LYS A 65 -18.05 -2.34 1.41
CA LYS A 65 -18.64 -1.55 0.31
C LYS A 65 -18.34 -0.06 0.41
N VAL A 66 -18.14 0.45 1.63
CA VAL A 66 -17.83 1.86 1.88
C VAL A 66 -16.40 2.16 1.46
N VAL A 67 -15.44 1.32 1.84
CA VAL A 67 -14.03 1.44 1.44
C VAL A 67 -13.86 1.31 -0.06
N ARG A 68 -14.55 0.35 -0.70
CA ARG A 68 -14.53 0.21 -2.16
C ARG A 68 -15.17 1.39 -2.90
N LEU A 69 -16.18 2.03 -2.30
CA LEU A 69 -16.81 3.22 -2.87
C LEU A 69 -15.90 4.45 -2.68
N ASP A 70 -15.30 4.60 -1.50
CA ASP A 70 -14.34 5.66 -1.18
C ASP A 70 -13.11 5.59 -2.09
N GLU A 71 -12.55 4.38 -2.28
CA GLU A 71 -11.47 4.12 -3.24
C GLU A 71 -11.85 4.62 -4.64
N ARG A 72 -13.00 4.17 -5.18
CA ARG A 72 -13.46 4.54 -6.53
C ARG A 72 -13.72 6.03 -6.73
N LEU A 73 -14.15 6.73 -5.69
CA LEU A 73 -14.51 8.14 -5.75
C LEU A 73 -13.34 9.06 -5.36
N SER A 74 -12.31 8.54 -4.70
CA SER A 74 -11.17 9.31 -4.25
C SER A 74 -10.31 9.76 -5.43
N PRO A 75 -10.06 11.07 -5.60
CA PRO A 75 -9.16 11.58 -6.63
C PRO A 75 -7.68 11.40 -6.27
N ASN A 76 -7.34 10.82 -5.12
CA ASN A 76 -5.96 10.67 -4.66
C ASN A 76 -5.30 9.44 -5.29
N SER A 77 -4.32 9.61 -6.19
CA SER A 77 -3.54 8.50 -6.78
C SER A 77 -2.94 7.56 -5.77
N GLN A 78 -2.50 8.06 -4.61
CA GLN A 78 -1.94 7.18 -3.58
C GLN A 78 -2.94 6.17 -3.05
N PHE A 79 -4.23 6.45 -3.17
CA PHE A 79 -5.27 5.48 -2.89
C PHE A 79 -5.47 4.46 -3.99
N HIS A 80 -5.11 4.72 -5.25
CA HIS A 80 -5.29 3.80 -6.37
C HIS A 80 -4.04 2.98 -6.68
N ASP A 81 -2.85 3.55 -6.48
CA ASP A 81 -1.60 2.98 -6.99
C ASP A 81 -0.87 2.10 -5.95
N PHE A 82 -1.15 2.30 -4.65
CA PHE A 82 -0.40 1.64 -3.55
C PHE A 82 -1.30 0.83 -2.59
N ASN A 83 -2.45 0.36 -3.07
CA ASN A 83 -3.37 -0.41 -2.25
C ASN A 83 -3.64 -1.79 -2.85
N VAL A 84 -3.95 -2.76 -1.99
CA VAL A 84 -4.56 -4.02 -2.38
C VAL A 84 -5.75 -4.31 -1.47
N ASN A 85 -6.83 -4.85 -2.02
CA ASN A 85 -7.96 -5.29 -1.23
C ASN A 85 -7.60 -6.55 -0.41
N LEU A 86 -8.14 -6.68 0.79
CA LEU A 86 -7.82 -7.78 1.72
C LEU A 86 -8.13 -9.16 1.12
N SER A 87 -9.23 -9.30 0.38
CA SER A 87 -9.54 -10.54 -0.33
C SER A 87 -8.48 -10.89 -1.37
N ASP A 88 -7.95 -9.91 -2.08
CA ASP A 88 -6.91 -10.10 -3.10
C ASP A 88 -5.59 -10.46 -2.45
N PHE A 89 -5.21 -9.75 -1.38
CA PHE A 89 -4.04 -10.05 -0.57
C PHE A 89 -4.08 -11.47 0.01
N LYS A 90 -5.23 -11.89 0.56
CA LYS A 90 -5.43 -13.27 1.04
C LYS A 90 -5.27 -14.30 -0.09
N ARG A 91 -5.78 -14.01 -1.29
CA ARG A 91 -5.61 -14.90 -2.45
C ARG A 91 -4.15 -14.99 -2.91
N GLN A 92 -3.41 -13.88 -2.87
CA GLN A 92 -1.98 -13.87 -3.16
C GLN A 92 -1.21 -14.73 -2.15
N MET A 93 -1.43 -14.54 -0.84
CA MET A 93 -0.74 -15.33 0.19
C MET A 93 -1.12 -16.83 0.13
N ALA A 94 -2.40 -17.13 -0.12
CA ALA A 94 -2.86 -18.51 -0.31
C ALA A 94 -2.22 -19.16 -1.56
N THR A 95 -1.98 -18.38 -2.62
CA THR A 95 -1.30 -18.85 -3.83
C THR A 95 0.16 -19.19 -3.54
N LEU A 96 0.89 -18.33 -2.82
CA LEU A 96 2.26 -18.62 -2.38
C LEU A 96 2.33 -19.92 -1.55
N ALA A 97 1.39 -20.10 -0.63
CA ALA A 97 1.32 -21.29 0.21
C ALA A 97 1.00 -22.56 -0.60
N ARG A 98 -0.03 -22.50 -1.46
CA ARG A 98 -0.47 -23.62 -2.31
C ARG A 98 0.61 -24.08 -3.27
N ASP A 99 1.32 -23.13 -3.87
CA ASP A 99 2.33 -23.41 -4.90
C ASP A 99 3.72 -23.70 -4.27
N HIS A 100 3.77 -23.84 -2.94
CA HIS A 100 4.98 -24.11 -2.15
C HIS A 100 6.12 -23.13 -2.43
N VAL A 101 5.79 -21.86 -2.68
CA VAL A 101 6.78 -20.80 -2.86
C VAL A 101 7.44 -20.52 -1.51
N LYS A 102 8.77 -20.53 -1.48
CA LYS A 102 9.52 -20.37 -0.24
C LYS A 102 9.59 -18.90 0.17
N VAL A 103 8.73 -18.50 1.11
CA VAL A 103 8.79 -17.18 1.72
C VAL A 103 9.92 -17.13 2.74
N ILE A 104 10.85 -16.19 2.59
CA ILE A 104 12.04 -16.04 3.46
C ILE A 104 12.06 -14.64 4.09
N SER A 105 12.71 -14.53 5.25
CA SER A 105 12.90 -13.22 5.90
C SER A 105 13.90 -12.36 5.12
N THR A 106 13.83 -11.05 5.32
CA THR A 106 14.83 -10.12 4.76
C THR A 106 16.26 -10.48 5.21
N ALA A 107 16.44 -10.96 6.45
CA ALA A 107 17.75 -11.43 6.91
C ALA A 107 18.27 -12.65 6.13
N GLN A 108 17.39 -13.62 5.81
CA GLN A 108 17.74 -14.76 4.98
C GLN A 108 18.06 -14.33 3.53
N MET A 109 17.32 -13.35 2.99
CA MET A 109 17.64 -12.78 1.69
C MET A 109 19.04 -12.16 1.68
N VAL A 110 19.38 -11.34 2.68
CA VAL A 110 20.72 -10.73 2.81
C VAL A 110 21.80 -11.82 2.85
N GLN A 111 21.63 -12.85 3.68
CA GLN A 111 22.58 -13.97 3.75
C GLN A 111 22.76 -14.68 2.39
N LEU A 112 21.68 -14.90 1.64
CA LEU A 112 21.77 -15.52 0.31
C LEU A 112 22.54 -14.65 -0.67
N VAL A 113 22.29 -13.34 -0.66
CA VAL A 113 22.96 -12.38 -1.56
C VAL A 113 24.44 -12.24 -1.19
N GLU A 114 24.76 -12.06 0.09
CA GLU A 114 26.12 -11.90 0.60
C GLU A 114 26.96 -13.19 0.49
N SER A 115 26.33 -14.36 0.36
CA SER A 115 27.07 -15.61 0.13
C SER A 115 27.84 -15.63 -1.20
N HIS A 116 27.49 -14.74 -2.13
CA HIS A 116 28.00 -14.70 -3.51
C HIS A 116 27.85 -16.04 -4.27
N ARG A 117 26.98 -16.95 -3.77
CA ARG A 117 26.67 -18.22 -4.43
C ARG A 117 25.48 -18.04 -5.36
N ARG A 118 25.39 -18.92 -6.36
CA ARG A 118 24.24 -18.98 -7.25
C ARG A 118 22.96 -19.28 -6.44
N ILE A 119 21.89 -18.53 -6.71
CA ILE A 119 20.57 -18.78 -6.13
C ILE A 119 19.88 -19.88 -6.94
N HIS A 120 19.56 -21.00 -6.29
CA HIS A 120 19.02 -22.19 -6.95
C HIS A 120 17.50 -22.37 -6.80
N GLY A 121 16.83 -21.53 -6.01
CA GLY A 121 15.39 -21.65 -5.72
C GLY A 121 14.58 -20.41 -6.10
N ARG A 122 13.25 -20.52 -6.01
CA ARG A 122 12.32 -19.38 -6.12
C ARG A 122 11.92 -18.96 -4.71
N TYR A 123 12.33 -17.75 -4.36
CA TYR A 123 12.08 -17.17 -3.05
C TYR A 123 11.24 -15.91 -3.15
N VAL A 124 10.41 -15.69 -2.14
CA VAL A 124 9.66 -14.43 -1.99
C VAL A 124 10.02 -13.79 -0.66
N VAL A 125 10.21 -12.48 -0.67
CA VAL A 125 10.34 -11.64 0.52
C VAL A 125 9.14 -10.69 0.54
N LEU A 126 8.49 -10.59 1.70
CA LEU A 126 7.29 -9.78 1.87
C LEU A 126 7.62 -8.57 2.73
N THR A 127 7.51 -7.37 2.14
CA THR A 127 7.78 -6.10 2.82
C THR A 127 6.56 -5.20 2.80
N PHE A 128 6.44 -4.37 3.83
CA PHE A 128 5.42 -3.34 3.94
C PHE A 128 6.06 -2.01 4.31
N ASP A 129 5.77 -0.96 3.55
CA ASP A 129 6.29 0.38 3.85
C ASP A 129 5.23 1.23 4.59
N ASP A 130 5.66 2.38 5.09
CA ASP A 130 4.89 3.41 5.80
C ASP A 130 4.28 3.08 7.17
N ILE A 131 4.07 1.81 7.52
CA ILE A 131 3.25 1.35 8.68
C ILE A 131 1.81 1.90 8.65
N ASP A 132 1.18 1.81 7.49
CA ASP A 132 -0.26 2.03 7.37
C ASP A 132 -1.04 1.22 8.42
N ARG A 133 -2.10 1.80 9.00
CA ARG A 133 -2.91 1.10 10.00
C ARG A 133 -3.49 -0.22 9.47
N THR A 134 -3.81 -0.30 8.18
CA THR A 134 -4.30 -1.52 7.55
C THR A 134 -3.24 -2.63 7.51
N THR A 135 -1.95 -2.31 7.55
CA THR A 135 -0.90 -3.31 7.72
C THR A 135 -1.02 -4.02 9.06
N VAL A 136 -1.31 -3.27 10.13
CA VAL A 136 -1.54 -3.82 11.47
C VAL A 136 -2.86 -4.58 11.55
N ASP A 137 -3.94 -3.97 11.08
CA ASP A 137 -5.29 -4.47 11.28
C ASP A 137 -5.61 -5.65 10.34
N ASN A 138 -5.07 -5.65 9.11
CA ASN A 138 -5.47 -6.59 8.04
C ASN A 138 -4.33 -7.48 7.55
N ALA A 139 -3.16 -6.92 7.24
CA ALA A 139 -2.07 -7.69 6.65
C ALA A 139 -1.40 -8.64 7.66
N ALA A 140 -1.00 -8.12 8.82
CA ALA A 140 -0.27 -8.89 9.83
C ALA A 140 -1.00 -10.16 10.30
N PRO A 141 -2.34 -10.14 10.55
CA PRO A 141 -3.07 -11.37 10.86
C PRO A 141 -2.98 -12.44 9.77
N VAL A 142 -2.98 -12.05 8.50
CA VAL A 142 -2.83 -12.98 7.37
C VAL A 142 -1.42 -13.56 7.33
N MET A 143 -0.39 -12.72 7.52
CA MET A 143 1.01 -13.16 7.60
C MET A 143 1.22 -14.20 8.71
N ILE A 144 0.68 -13.91 9.90
CA ILE A 144 0.76 -14.80 11.06
C ILE A 144 0.05 -16.12 10.77
N LYS A 145 -1.15 -16.08 10.18
CA LYS A 145 -1.91 -17.30 9.82
C LYS A 145 -1.12 -18.21 8.88
N HIS A 146 -0.42 -17.65 7.91
CA HIS A 146 0.39 -18.41 6.95
C HIS A 146 1.79 -18.76 7.48
N HIS A 147 2.18 -18.30 8.67
CA HIS A 147 3.55 -18.42 9.21
C HIS A 147 4.61 -17.83 8.27
N PHE A 148 4.25 -16.79 7.54
CA PHE A 148 5.16 -16.12 6.62
C PHE A 148 5.97 -15.05 7.33
N PRO A 149 7.30 -15.05 7.21
CA PRO A 149 8.11 -13.93 7.68
C PRO A 149 7.84 -12.68 6.84
N PHE A 150 7.86 -11.52 7.48
CA PHE A 150 7.61 -10.23 6.84
C PHE A 150 8.39 -9.11 7.52
N THR A 151 8.67 -8.08 6.74
CA THR A 151 9.38 -6.89 7.20
C THR A 151 8.49 -5.67 7.05
N ILE A 152 8.45 -4.81 8.07
CA ILE A 152 7.75 -3.53 7.99
C ILE A 152 8.76 -2.41 8.17
N SER A 153 8.88 -1.54 7.16
CA SER A 153 9.68 -0.32 7.21
C SER A 153 8.84 0.81 7.81
N VAL A 154 9.27 1.35 8.95
CA VAL A 154 8.50 2.34 9.72
C VAL A 154 9.07 3.74 9.53
N ILE A 155 8.22 4.73 9.19
CA ILE A 155 8.56 6.16 9.28
C ILE A 155 8.44 6.57 10.75
N THR A 156 9.56 6.57 11.48
CA THR A 156 9.52 6.56 12.96
C THR A 156 8.95 7.84 13.58
N GLY A 157 9.09 8.98 12.91
CA GLY A 157 8.65 10.30 13.38
C GLY A 157 7.19 10.63 13.08
N ASN A 158 6.46 9.77 12.37
CA ASN A 158 5.11 10.07 11.89
C ASN A 158 4.04 9.03 12.32
N THR A 159 4.40 8.06 13.17
CA THR A 159 3.45 7.03 13.62
C THR A 159 2.21 7.67 14.28
N GLY A 160 1.02 7.17 13.96
CA GLY A 160 -0.24 7.69 14.48
C GLY A 160 -0.80 8.94 13.77
N GLU A 161 -0.04 9.57 12.87
CA GLU A 161 -0.51 10.70 12.06
C GLU A 161 -1.49 10.25 10.97
N TYR A 162 -2.28 11.21 10.49
CA TYR A 162 -3.05 11.08 9.26
C TYR A 162 -2.27 11.72 8.11
N ARG A 163 -1.92 10.94 7.09
CA ARG A 163 -1.11 11.38 5.95
C ARG A 163 -1.67 10.82 4.65
N ALA A 164 -1.74 11.68 3.63
CA ALA A 164 -2.13 11.30 2.27
C ALA A 164 -3.37 10.39 2.19
N GLY A 165 -4.38 10.68 3.01
CA GLY A 165 -5.64 9.95 3.05
C GLY A 165 -5.67 8.72 3.95
N THR A 166 -4.55 8.34 4.57
CA THR A 166 -4.49 7.19 5.48
C THR A 166 -4.07 7.55 6.90
N LYS A 167 -4.43 6.70 7.85
CA LYS A 167 -3.99 6.76 9.24
C LYS A 167 -2.85 5.78 9.45
N LEU A 168 -1.70 6.26 9.89
CA LEU A 168 -0.57 5.40 10.28
C LEU A 168 -0.85 4.74 11.63
N ALA A 169 -0.31 3.54 11.84
CA ALA A 169 -0.46 2.88 13.13
C ALA A 169 0.28 3.64 14.24
N THR A 170 -0.28 3.62 15.45
CA THR A 170 0.38 4.17 16.64
C THR A 170 1.41 3.19 17.20
N TRP A 171 2.41 3.67 17.95
CA TRP A 171 3.38 2.81 18.63
C TRP A 171 2.74 1.69 19.47
N PRO A 172 1.70 1.93 20.29
CA PRO A 172 1.01 0.85 21.00
C PRO A 172 0.46 -0.25 20.09
N GLN A 173 -0.11 0.12 18.93
CA GLN A 173 -0.62 -0.85 17.95
C GLN A 173 0.54 -1.64 17.30
N ILE A 174 1.63 -0.95 16.94
CA ILE A 174 2.84 -1.57 16.38
C ILE A 174 3.44 -2.58 17.35
N MET A 175 3.59 -2.22 18.62
CA MET A 175 4.14 -3.11 19.64
C MET A 175 3.21 -4.29 19.95
N THR A 176 1.90 -4.08 19.94
CA THR A 176 0.90 -5.15 20.07
C THR A 176 1.01 -6.15 18.91
N MET A 177 1.12 -5.65 17.68
CA MET A 177 1.34 -6.48 16.50
C MET A 177 2.65 -7.25 16.61
N LYS A 178 3.76 -6.62 17.01
CA LYS A 178 5.06 -7.29 17.19
C LYS A 178 4.98 -8.43 18.20
N LYS A 179 4.29 -8.22 19.32
CA LYS A 179 4.08 -9.25 20.33
C LYS A 179 3.33 -10.46 19.76
N LYS A 180 2.31 -10.22 18.93
CA LYS A 180 1.53 -11.30 18.27
C LYS A 180 2.34 -12.01 17.18
N ALA A 181 3.09 -11.27 16.37
CA ALA A 181 3.85 -11.82 15.26
C ALA A 181 5.13 -12.56 15.68
N GLY A 182 5.68 -12.24 16.87
CA GLY A 182 6.87 -12.90 17.38
C GLY A 182 8.06 -12.78 16.42
N ALA A 183 8.70 -13.91 16.09
CA ALA A 183 9.85 -13.96 15.19
C ALA A 183 9.51 -13.77 13.70
N LEU A 184 8.22 -13.79 13.33
CA LEU A 184 7.81 -13.58 11.93
C LEU A 184 8.02 -12.15 11.46
N LEU A 185 7.93 -11.17 12.38
CA LEU A 185 8.04 -9.75 12.05
C LEU A 185 9.44 -9.20 12.33
N THR A 186 10.03 -8.60 11.29
CA THR A 186 11.22 -7.74 11.37
C THR A 186 10.83 -6.28 11.13
N PHE A 187 11.43 -5.34 11.86
CA PHE A 187 11.26 -3.91 11.58
C PHE A 187 12.45 -3.38 10.77
N GLY A 188 12.15 -2.55 9.79
CA GLY A 188 13.10 -1.70 9.06
C GLY A 188 12.81 -0.22 9.34
N VAL A 189 13.74 0.65 8.95
CA VAL A 189 13.56 2.11 9.03
C VAL A 189 13.13 2.65 7.66
N HIS A 190 12.08 3.46 7.63
CA HIS A 190 11.63 4.18 6.44
C HIS A 190 11.83 5.69 6.64
N THR A 191 13.03 6.05 7.08
CA THR A 191 13.41 7.39 7.59
C THR A 191 12.74 7.76 8.92
N ASN A 192 13.20 8.85 9.54
CA ASN A 192 12.52 9.43 10.69
C ASN A 192 11.38 10.37 10.28
N ASN A 193 11.68 11.36 9.45
CA ASN A 193 10.69 12.33 8.95
C ASN A 193 11.16 12.90 7.61
N MET A 194 11.57 12.03 6.68
CA MET A 194 12.04 12.41 5.34
C MET A 194 11.20 11.77 4.22
N HIS A 195 10.04 11.21 4.56
CA HIS A 195 9.12 10.64 3.58
C HIS A 195 8.20 11.72 2.98
N TYR A 196 8.80 12.55 2.12
CA TYR A 196 8.12 13.60 1.36
C TYR A 196 8.81 13.81 0.00
N LEU A 197 8.03 14.25 -0.99
CA LEU A 197 8.57 14.71 -2.27
C LEU A 197 8.74 16.23 -2.22
N ASN A 198 9.95 16.72 -2.47
CA ASN A 198 10.16 18.14 -2.70
C ASN A 198 9.56 18.51 -4.06
N ARG A 199 8.73 19.56 -4.06
CA ARG A 199 8.22 20.18 -5.29
C ARG A 199 9.21 21.19 -5.83
#